data_AF-A0A6S6U0T2-F1
#
_entry.id   AF-A0A6S6U0T2-F1
#
_cell.length_a   1.000
_cell.length_b   1.000
_cell.length_c   1.000
_cell.angle_alpha   90.00
_cell.angle_beta   90.00
_cell.angle_gamma   90.00
#
_symmetry.space_group_name_H-M   'P 1'
#
loop_
_entity.id
_entity.type
_entity.pdbx_description
1 polymer ?
#
loop_
_entity_poly.entity_id
_entity_poly.type
_entity_poly.pdbx_seq_one_letter_code
_entity_poly.pdbx_strand_id
1 'polypeptide(L)'
;MKKLPGLMVRAKRKTYGTASIIDGRINRDESVIVVDDSICSGNNMLDCIDKLEQAGLHVEGCVCLVRFGYDSGYAQLTERGYRVLALFDQGFDISPQMPNDHYCPDDPVKESFRHITRDEQTLPDYLSPFQAIRRSINHFWDSGRLLKPPAIFNQPLETRGGLWLSLRAQNSVYTSQGRHGFWQFPQDETISSPLTISYASWLLAHQLKDDPHRQQCLDNSALGLSLFSPLESCSPGEIDPCQHGLVVRSQEAPWKMGGALPNMPGFHSTVQLLWHARFHNTQLWRYEPYHLYRHSVRKLVEPGAEWPKGGKSVTEQQWDENPVIIQQIATQLLEWAQQVQCGETLPESVENLFIPAQCQWLFLSVYARGTQIACMGNIPQDMTDLLTLVKSTAQDERWRAVQTKDIPVYIRVAILSQSQYLGYAADLQTLNKVSLGHDAVAIQQEQQFALILPEVAANYYWTAQQLNDALYQKAAIPQQIILSCIRFINRTAYSIPLICCGGLRVLIHHQQIGRPATN
;
A
#
# COMPACT_ATOMS: atom_id res chain seq x y z
N MET A 1 59.13 -1.93 12.11
CA MET A 1 57.75 -2.13 11.63
C MET A 1 57.36 -3.59 11.81
N LYS A 2 56.26 -3.90 12.49
CA LYS A 2 55.67 -5.26 12.48
C LYS A 2 55.19 -5.56 11.05
N LYS A 3 55.56 -6.71 10.49
CA LYS A 3 54.94 -7.20 9.23
C LYS A 3 53.51 -7.60 9.55
N LEU A 4 52.54 -7.05 8.81
CA LEU A 4 51.16 -7.49 8.89
C LEU A 4 51.01 -8.83 8.15
N PRO A 5 50.29 -9.82 8.72
CA PRO A 5 49.92 -11.02 7.98
C PRO A 5 49.02 -10.61 6.81
N GLY A 6 49.30 -11.13 5.61
CA GLY A 6 48.59 -10.77 4.40
C GLY A 6 48.43 -11.97 3.48
N LEU A 7 47.30 -11.99 2.78
CA LEU A 7 46.99 -12.93 1.71
C LEU A 7 46.90 -12.15 0.39
N MET A 8 47.32 -12.78 -0.71
CA MET A 8 47.09 -12.27 -2.06
C MET A 8 46.31 -13.30 -2.86
N VAL A 9 45.12 -12.92 -3.32
CA VAL A 9 44.26 -13.77 -4.15
C VAL A 9 44.60 -13.54 -5.62
N ARG A 10 44.87 -14.62 -6.36
CA ARG A 10 45.24 -14.54 -7.77
C ARG A 10 44.01 -14.67 -8.68
N ALA A 11 44.07 -14.00 -9.83
CA ALA A 11 43.07 -14.18 -10.87
C ALA A 11 43.05 -15.62 -11.44
N LYS A 12 44.22 -16.27 -11.55
CA LYS A 12 44.37 -17.64 -12.04
C LYS A 12 45.28 -18.46 -11.13
N ARG A 13 45.03 -19.78 -11.06
CA ARG A 13 45.89 -20.75 -10.35
C ARG A 13 47.32 -20.70 -10.89
N LYS A 14 48.30 -20.98 -10.03
CA LYS A 14 49.68 -21.14 -10.47
C LYS A 14 49.80 -22.29 -11.47
N THR A 15 50.60 -22.08 -12.52
CA THR A 15 50.92 -23.08 -13.54
C THR A 15 52.02 -24.06 -13.09
N TYR A 16 52.68 -23.80 -11.96
CA TYR A 16 53.74 -24.62 -11.37
C TYR A 16 53.66 -24.59 -9.83
N GLY A 17 54.11 -25.67 -9.16
CA GLY A 17 54.01 -25.83 -7.70
C GLY A 17 52.64 -26.35 -7.24
N THR A 18 52.16 -25.93 -6.05
CA THR A 18 50.92 -26.42 -5.41
C THR A 18 49.61 -26.03 -6.12
N ALA A 19 49.68 -25.39 -7.30
CA ALA A 19 48.54 -24.85 -8.03
C ALA A 19 47.58 -23.94 -7.20
N SER A 20 48.06 -23.40 -6.08
CA SER A 20 47.26 -22.57 -5.17
C SER A 20 46.78 -21.29 -5.85
N ILE A 21 45.56 -20.88 -5.53
CA ILE A 21 44.94 -19.61 -5.95
C ILE A 21 45.19 -18.48 -4.93
N ILE A 22 45.54 -18.83 -3.69
CA ILE A 22 45.84 -17.89 -2.59
C ILE A 22 47.33 -18.00 -2.24
N ASP A 23 48.01 -16.86 -2.21
CA ASP A 23 49.37 -16.71 -1.73
C ASP A 23 49.36 -16.19 -0.29
N GLY A 24 50.00 -16.91 0.64
CA GLY A 24 50.08 -16.56 2.07
C GLY A 24 49.70 -17.72 3.00
N ARG A 25 49.90 -17.55 4.30
CA ARG A 25 49.53 -18.56 5.31
C ARG A 25 48.05 -18.43 5.64
N ILE A 26 47.26 -19.43 5.27
CA ILE A 26 45.84 -19.52 5.64
C ILE A 26 45.75 -19.95 7.10
N ASN A 27 45.11 -19.12 7.93
CA ASN A 27 44.67 -19.49 9.28
C ASN A 27 43.14 -19.43 9.31
N ARG A 28 42.47 -20.58 9.48
CA ARG A 28 41.00 -20.66 9.42
C ARG A 28 40.30 -20.20 10.70
N ASP A 29 41.06 -20.04 11.78
CA ASP A 29 40.55 -19.52 13.05
C ASP A 29 40.52 -17.98 13.06
N GLU A 30 41.06 -17.33 12.04
CA GLU A 30 41.11 -15.88 11.89
C GLU A 30 40.18 -15.39 10.79
N SER A 31 39.47 -14.29 11.05
CA SER A 31 38.74 -13.55 10.02
C SER A 31 39.70 -12.77 9.12
N VAL A 32 39.31 -12.63 7.86
CA VAL A 32 40.03 -11.80 6.88
C VAL A 32 39.18 -10.62 6.43
N ILE A 33 39.87 -9.51 6.11
CA ILE A 33 39.29 -8.37 5.40
C ILE A 33 39.93 -8.27 4.03
N VAL A 34 39.12 -7.95 3.02
CA VAL A 34 39.62 -7.68 1.67
C VAL A 34 39.99 -6.21 1.56
N VAL A 35 41.17 -5.90 1.04
CA VAL A 35 41.62 -4.52 0.80
C VAL A 35 41.80 -4.33 -0.70
N ASP A 36 41.19 -3.29 -1.23
CA ASP A 36 41.26 -2.94 -2.66
C ASP A 36 41.46 -1.43 -2.86
N ASP A 37 41.83 -1.00 -4.06
CA ASP A 37 41.94 0.42 -4.37
C ASP A 37 40.55 1.07 -4.48
N SER A 38 39.59 0.35 -5.04
CA SER A 38 38.29 0.93 -5.35
C SER A 38 37.15 -0.09 -5.41
N ILE A 39 35.94 0.41 -5.15
CA ILE A 39 34.69 -0.33 -5.39
C ILE A 39 33.90 0.41 -6.46
N CYS A 40 33.88 -0.17 -7.66
CA CYS A 40 32.97 0.23 -8.75
C CYS A 40 31.85 -0.81 -8.90
N SER A 41 31.95 -1.76 -9.82
CA SER A 41 30.95 -2.84 -9.95
C SER A 41 30.93 -3.83 -8.78
N GLY A 42 32.03 -3.91 -8.00
CA GLY A 42 32.19 -4.88 -6.91
C GLY A 42 32.52 -6.31 -7.35
N ASN A 43 32.47 -6.61 -8.66
CA ASN A 43 32.64 -7.98 -9.16
C ASN A 43 33.98 -8.61 -8.80
N ASN A 44 35.08 -7.86 -8.92
CA ASN A 44 36.42 -8.36 -8.56
C ASN A 44 36.53 -8.65 -7.06
N MET A 45 35.90 -7.81 -6.25
CA MET A 45 35.87 -7.97 -4.81
C MET A 45 35.06 -9.19 -4.41
N LEU A 46 33.87 -9.36 -4.99
CA LEU A 46 33.04 -10.55 -4.77
C LEU A 46 33.76 -11.84 -5.21
N ASP A 47 34.40 -11.86 -6.38
CA ASP A 47 35.20 -13.02 -6.81
C ASP A 47 36.36 -13.32 -5.85
N CYS A 48 37.00 -12.28 -5.31
CA CYS A 48 38.04 -12.44 -4.28
C CYS A 48 37.47 -13.06 -2.99
N ILE A 49 36.33 -12.55 -2.53
CA ILE A 49 35.62 -13.05 -1.34
C ILE A 49 35.21 -14.52 -1.54
N ASP A 50 34.58 -14.84 -2.67
CA ASP A 50 34.15 -16.21 -2.99
C ASP A 50 35.33 -17.19 -2.95
N LYS A 51 36.49 -16.80 -3.47
CA LYS A 51 37.71 -17.63 -3.44
C LYS A 51 38.25 -17.82 -2.02
N LEU A 52 38.17 -16.80 -1.17
CA LEU A 52 38.60 -16.87 0.23
C LEU A 52 37.65 -17.77 1.05
N GLU A 53 36.34 -17.60 0.88
CA GLU A 53 35.33 -18.42 1.55
C GLU A 53 35.40 -19.89 1.11
N GLN A 54 35.60 -20.16 -0.20
CA GLN A 54 35.84 -21.52 -0.71
C GLN A 54 37.10 -22.16 -0.13
N ALA A 55 38.08 -21.38 0.31
CA ALA A 55 39.27 -21.89 1.01
C ALA A 55 39.04 -22.14 2.51
N GLY A 56 37.83 -21.86 3.01
CA GLY A 56 37.41 -22.04 4.40
C GLY A 56 37.80 -20.87 5.31
N LEU A 57 38.05 -19.68 4.75
CA LEU A 57 38.25 -18.45 5.52
C LEU A 57 36.92 -17.76 5.75
N HIS A 58 36.77 -17.11 6.91
CA HIS A 58 35.65 -16.22 7.19
C HIS A 58 36.00 -14.80 6.76
N VAL A 59 35.26 -14.25 5.79
CA VAL A 59 35.45 -12.87 5.33
C VAL A 59 34.51 -11.95 6.10
N GLU A 60 35.05 -11.04 6.91
CA GLU A 60 34.24 -10.07 7.67
C GLU A 60 33.71 -8.93 6.79
N GLY A 61 34.50 -8.55 5.78
CA GLY A 61 34.13 -7.50 4.84
C GLY A 61 35.32 -6.95 4.08
N CYS A 62 35.19 -5.71 3.64
CA CYS A 62 36.15 -5.08 2.74
C CYS A 62 36.37 -3.60 3.03
N VAL A 63 37.59 -3.16 2.76
CA VAL A 63 38.01 -1.76 2.85
C VAL A 63 38.54 -1.34 1.48
N CYS A 64 38.09 -0.20 0.98
CA CYS A 64 38.64 0.41 -0.23
C CYS A 64 39.06 1.86 0.01
N LEU A 65 39.95 2.36 -0.85
CA LEU A 65 40.30 3.77 -0.82
C LEU A 65 39.13 4.61 -1.35
N VAL A 66 38.54 4.22 -2.48
CA VAL A 66 37.48 5.00 -3.15
C VAL A 66 36.28 4.14 -3.53
N ARG A 67 35.07 4.52 -3.15
CA ARG A 67 33.83 3.94 -3.69
C ARG A 67 33.23 4.82 -4.80
N PHE A 68 32.65 4.20 -5.83
CA PHE A 68 31.95 4.88 -6.92
C PHE A 68 30.44 4.79 -6.73
N GLY A 69 29.91 5.73 -5.94
CA GLY A 69 28.49 5.80 -5.58
C GLY A 69 28.00 4.61 -4.75
N TYR A 70 26.72 4.64 -4.40
CA TYR A 70 26.07 3.58 -3.64
C TYR A 70 25.54 2.44 -4.53
N ASP A 71 24.98 2.81 -5.69
CA ASP A 71 24.17 1.96 -6.58
C ASP A 71 25.00 1.02 -7.46
N SER A 72 25.86 0.21 -6.83
CA SER A 72 26.82 -0.64 -7.52
C SER A 72 27.39 -1.73 -6.58
N GLY A 73 28.70 -1.98 -6.63
CA GLY A 73 29.39 -2.96 -5.81
C GLY A 73 29.23 -2.72 -4.32
N TYR A 74 29.15 -1.45 -3.89
CA TYR A 74 29.02 -1.10 -2.48
C TYR A 74 27.71 -1.65 -1.89
N ALA A 75 26.57 -1.37 -2.53
CA ALA A 75 25.28 -1.92 -2.12
C ALA A 75 25.27 -3.45 -2.17
N GLN A 76 25.77 -4.04 -3.26
CA GLN A 76 25.80 -5.50 -3.43
C GLN A 76 26.60 -6.25 -2.37
N LEU A 77 27.75 -5.70 -1.96
CA LEU A 77 28.57 -6.27 -0.89
C LEU A 77 27.85 -6.12 0.46
N THR A 78 27.29 -4.94 0.73
CA THR A 78 26.55 -4.66 1.97
C THR A 78 25.33 -5.57 2.12
N GLU A 79 24.57 -5.80 1.05
CA GLU A 79 23.39 -6.68 1.07
C GLU A 79 23.70 -8.14 1.31
N ARG A 80 24.88 -8.60 0.89
CA ARG A 80 25.39 -9.95 1.21
C ARG A 80 25.86 -10.08 2.66
N GLY A 81 25.80 -8.99 3.44
CA GLY A 81 26.14 -8.97 4.86
C GLY A 81 27.60 -8.59 5.16
N TYR A 82 28.37 -8.21 4.14
CA TYR A 82 29.76 -7.78 4.34
C TYR A 82 29.82 -6.35 4.88
N ARG A 83 30.74 -6.11 5.82
CA ARG A 83 31.03 -4.74 6.25
C ARG A 83 31.89 -4.05 5.20
N VAL A 84 31.34 -3.05 4.51
CA VAL A 84 32.05 -2.28 3.50
C VAL A 84 32.45 -0.92 4.07
N LEU A 85 33.74 -0.58 3.99
CA LEU A 85 34.25 0.74 4.34
C LEU A 85 35.00 1.34 3.15
N ALA A 86 34.72 2.60 2.85
CA ALA A 86 35.47 3.39 1.88
C ALA A 86 36.05 4.61 2.58
N LEU A 87 37.28 4.99 2.26
CA LEU A 87 37.88 6.21 2.79
C LEU A 87 37.32 7.47 2.10
N PHE A 88 37.01 7.35 0.81
CA PHE A 88 36.44 8.43 0.00
C PHE A 88 35.27 7.93 -0.83
N ASP A 89 34.27 8.77 -0.99
CA ASP A 89 33.25 8.68 -2.03
C ASP A 89 33.69 9.48 -3.26
N GLN A 90 33.70 8.84 -4.43
CA GLN A 90 34.18 9.50 -5.64
C GLN A 90 33.30 10.70 -6.03
N GLY A 91 31.98 10.63 -5.83
CA GLY A 91 31.07 11.71 -6.19
C GLY A 91 31.14 12.87 -5.21
N PHE A 92 31.19 12.56 -3.91
CA PHE A 92 31.14 13.57 -2.85
C PHE A 92 32.52 14.17 -2.49
N ASP A 93 33.55 13.34 -2.34
CA ASP A 93 34.86 13.78 -1.81
C ASP A 93 35.86 14.15 -2.91
N ILE A 94 35.77 13.51 -4.09
CA ILE A 94 36.82 13.58 -5.11
C ILE A 94 36.42 14.41 -6.32
N SER A 95 35.17 14.30 -6.79
CA SER A 95 34.75 14.93 -8.04
C SER A 95 34.62 16.45 -7.90
N PRO A 96 35.47 17.26 -8.56
CA PRO A 96 35.18 18.68 -8.71
C PRO A 96 34.00 18.82 -9.66
N GLN A 97 32.98 19.60 -9.30
CA GLN A 97 31.93 19.97 -10.26
C GLN A 97 32.59 20.80 -11.38
N MET A 98 32.87 20.20 -12.54
CA MET A 98 33.37 20.96 -13.69
C MET A 98 32.23 21.71 -14.36
N PRO A 99 32.47 22.91 -14.93
CA PRO A 99 31.41 23.72 -15.57
C PRO A 99 30.62 23.01 -16.68
N ASN A 100 31.16 21.93 -17.25
CA ASN A 100 30.58 21.17 -18.35
C ASN A 100 30.28 19.70 -18.00
N ASP A 101 30.37 19.30 -16.73
CA ASP A 101 29.96 17.96 -16.34
C ASP A 101 28.47 17.77 -16.61
N HIS A 102 28.09 16.58 -17.05
CA HIS A 102 26.69 16.19 -17.15
C HIS A 102 26.10 16.13 -15.74
N TYR A 103 25.59 17.27 -15.27
CA TYR A 103 24.82 17.39 -14.04
C TYR A 103 23.67 16.38 -14.11
N CYS A 104 23.70 15.36 -13.24
CA CYS A 104 22.53 14.53 -13.02
C CYS A 104 21.61 15.36 -12.13
N PRO A 105 20.47 15.85 -12.63
CA PRO A 105 19.59 16.65 -11.82
C PRO A 105 19.05 15.83 -10.65
N ASP A 106 19.02 16.45 -9.48
CA ASP A 106 18.45 15.85 -8.27
C ASP A 106 16.97 15.44 -8.47
N ASP A 107 16.29 16.07 -9.43
CA ASP A 107 14.96 15.73 -9.90
C ASP A 107 14.88 15.91 -11.44
N PRO A 108 15.01 14.83 -12.24
CA PRO A 108 14.97 14.91 -13.69
C PRO A 108 13.60 15.34 -14.25
N VAL A 109 12.52 15.09 -13.50
CA VAL A 109 11.18 15.54 -13.90
C VAL A 109 11.11 17.06 -13.84
N LYS A 110 11.59 17.67 -12.77
CA LYS A 110 11.60 19.14 -12.66
C LYS A 110 12.58 19.81 -13.61
N GLU A 111 13.74 19.19 -13.82
CA GLU A 111 14.71 19.69 -14.80
C GLU A 111 14.08 19.77 -16.20
N SER A 112 13.25 18.78 -16.56
CA SER A 112 12.57 18.74 -17.86
C SER A 112 11.65 19.96 -18.11
N PHE A 113 11.18 20.63 -17.05
CA PHE A 113 10.30 21.81 -17.18
C PHE A 113 11.01 23.01 -17.81
N ARG A 114 12.35 23.06 -17.74
CA ARG A 114 13.15 24.12 -18.38
C ARG A 114 13.10 24.06 -19.90
N HIS A 115 12.72 22.91 -20.46
CA HIS A 115 12.60 22.70 -21.91
C HIS A 115 11.17 22.95 -22.42
N ILE A 116 10.23 23.35 -21.55
CA ILE A 116 8.85 23.65 -21.96
C ILE A 116 8.81 24.93 -22.78
N THR A 117 8.37 24.81 -24.03
CA THR A 117 8.04 25.97 -24.87
C THR A 117 6.60 26.40 -24.60
N ARG A 118 6.41 27.65 -24.16
CA ARG A 118 5.07 28.20 -23.89
C ARG A 118 4.48 28.89 -25.10
N ASP A 119 3.17 28.75 -25.25
CA ASP A 119 2.37 29.52 -26.19
C ASP A 119 2.11 30.94 -25.66
N GLU A 120 1.75 31.87 -26.53
CA GLU A 120 1.31 33.20 -26.12
C GLU A 120 -0.10 33.17 -25.54
N GLN A 121 -0.92 32.23 -26.00
CA GLN A 121 -2.31 32.04 -25.57
C GLN A 121 -2.41 31.56 -24.11
N THR A 122 -3.39 32.10 -23.39
CA THR A 122 -3.69 31.78 -22.00
C THR A 122 -5.01 31.05 -21.89
N LEU A 123 -5.08 30.06 -21.00
CA LEU A 123 -6.33 29.43 -20.62
C LEU A 123 -7.25 30.44 -19.91
N PRO A 124 -8.56 30.46 -20.20
CA PRO A 124 -9.52 31.28 -19.48
C PRO A 124 -9.55 30.99 -17.97
N ASP A 125 -9.72 32.04 -17.17
CA ASP A 125 -9.95 31.93 -15.73
C ASP A 125 -11.25 31.19 -15.41
N TYR A 126 -11.32 30.62 -14.21
CA TYR A 126 -12.49 29.86 -13.71
C TYR A 126 -12.86 28.63 -14.55
N LEU A 127 -11.93 28.11 -15.36
CA LEU A 127 -12.07 26.77 -15.91
C LEU A 127 -12.00 25.72 -14.79
N SER A 128 -12.66 24.59 -15.01
CA SER A 128 -12.38 23.41 -14.18
C SER A 128 -10.96 22.90 -14.47
N PRO A 129 -10.25 22.34 -13.47
CA PRO A 129 -8.93 21.76 -13.72
C PRO A 129 -8.96 20.67 -14.79
N PHE A 130 -10.07 19.92 -14.90
CA PHE A 130 -10.25 18.87 -15.90
C PHE A 130 -10.34 19.42 -17.34
N GLN A 131 -11.07 20.53 -17.52
CA GLN A 131 -11.15 21.22 -18.81
C GLN A 131 -9.80 21.81 -19.19
N ALA A 132 -9.10 22.41 -18.23
CA ALA A 132 -7.77 22.97 -18.44
C ALA A 132 -6.75 21.87 -18.86
N ILE A 133 -6.76 20.72 -18.18
CA ILE A 133 -5.90 19.58 -18.52
C ILE A 133 -6.14 19.13 -19.97
N ARG A 134 -7.39 18.85 -20.37
CA ARG A 134 -7.67 18.40 -21.75
C ARG A 134 -7.28 19.42 -22.80
N ARG A 135 -7.59 20.70 -22.57
CA ARG A 135 -7.21 21.78 -23.49
C ARG A 135 -5.69 21.89 -23.63
N SER A 136 -4.96 21.83 -22.53
CA SER A 136 -3.49 21.87 -22.54
C SER A 136 -2.89 20.66 -23.26
N ILE A 137 -3.39 19.45 -23.02
CA ILE A 137 -2.90 18.23 -23.66
C ILE A 137 -3.16 18.27 -25.18
N ASN A 138 -4.40 18.57 -25.61
CA ASN A 138 -4.74 18.66 -27.03
C ASN A 138 -3.90 19.73 -27.73
N HIS A 139 -3.82 20.94 -27.15
CA HIS A 139 -3.01 22.03 -27.73
C HIS A 139 -1.54 21.66 -27.86
N PHE A 140 -1.00 20.95 -26.87
CA PHE A 140 0.38 20.48 -26.91
C PHE A 140 0.61 19.44 -28.02
N TRP A 141 -0.31 18.48 -28.20
CA TRP A 141 -0.20 17.50 -29.29
C TRP A 141 -0.29 18.13 -30.68
N ASP A 142 -1.05 19.21 -30.82
CA ASP A 142 -1.22 19.92 -32.10
C ASP A 142 -0.04 20.85 -32.43
N SER A 143 0.45 21.59 -31.43
CA SER A 143 1.40 22.69 -31.64
C SER A 143 2.83 22.43 -31.14
N GLY A 144 3.01 21.43 -30.27
CA GLY A 144 4.24 21.21 -29.51
C GLY A 144 4.50 22.26 -28.41
N ARG A 145 3.56 23.19 -28.18
CA ARG A 145 3.66 24.27 -27.19
C ARG A 145 2.62 24.11 -26.08
N LEU A 146 2.92 24.62 -24.90
CA LEU A 146 2.01 24.56 -23.76
C LEU A 146 1.30 25.91 -23.54
N LEU A 147 -0.03 25.88 -23.41
CA LEU A 147 -0.81 27.07 -23.07
C LEU A 147 -0.37 27.66 -21.72
N LYS A 148 -0.43 28.98 -21.58
CA LYS A 148 -0.23 29.62 -20.28
C LYS A 148 -1.37 29.22 -19.33
N PRO A 149 -1.05 28.89 -18.06
CA PRO A 149 -2.08 28.52 -17.09
C PRO A 149 -3.00 29.71 -16.78
N PRO A 150 -4.25 29.46 -16.34
CA PRO A 150 -5.13 30.53 -15.88
C PRO A 150 -4.58 31.14 -14.57
N ALA A 151 -5.03 32.34 -14.22
CA ALA A 151 -4.70 32.91 -12.92
C ALA A 151 -5.38 32.15 -11.78
N ILE A 152 -6.60 31.64 -12.02
CA ILE A 152 -7.39 30.91 -11.03
C ILE A 152 -8.29 29.85 -11.69
N PHE A 153 -8.50 28.73 -11.01
CA PHE A 153 -9.50 27.71 -11.38
C PHE A 153 -10.85 27.98 -10.69
N ASN A 154 -11.90 27.29 -11.11
CA ASN A 154 -13.23 27.37 -10.47
C ASN A 154 -13.29 26.82 -9.04
N GLN A 155 -12.19 26.33 -8.49
CA GLN A 155 -12.10 25.78 -7.15
C GLN A 155 -10.65 25.87 -6.61
N PRO A 156 -10.46 25.94 -5.29
CA PRO A 156 -9.12 25.92 -4.70
C PRO A 156 -8.46 24.55 -4.88
N LEU A 157 -7.16 24.57 -5.20
CA LEU A 157 -6.33 23.38 -5.37
C LEU A 157 -5.12 23.47 -4.44
N GLU A 158 -4.98 22.50 -3.54
CA GLU A 158 -3.79 22.31 -2.71
C GLU A 158 -2.79 21.43 -3.47
N THR A 159 -1.65 21.99 -3.86
CA THR A 159 -0.61 21.25 -4.61
C THR A 159 0.78 21.48 -4.04
N ARG A 160 0.90 21.99 -2.81
CA ARG A 160 2.21 22.32 -2.22
C ARG A 160 3.10 21.10 -1.95
N GLY A 161 2.53 19.89 -1.90
CA GLY A 161 3.30 18.64 -1.91
C GLY A 161 3.44 18.00 -3.29
N GLY A 162 2.95 18.65 -4.34
CA GLY A 162 2.85 18.12 -5.70
C GLY A 162 1.49 17.53 -6.02
N LEU A 163 1.39 16.84 -7.17
CA LEU A 163 0.16 16.19 -7.62
C LEU A 163 0.41 15.07 -8.63
N TRP A 164 -0.54 14.13 -8.70
CA TRP A 164 -0.61 13.12 -9.77
C TRP A 164 -1.91 13.27 -10.56
N LEU A 165 -1.77 13.31 -11.89
CA LEU A 165 -2.87 13.13 -12.84
C LEU A 165 -2.99 11.65 -13.17
N SER A 166 -4.21 11.15 -13.19
CA SER A 166 -4.54 9.80 -13.64
C SER A 166 -5.66 9.88 -14.66
N LEU A 167 -5.48 9.16 -15.76
CA LEU A 167 -6.44 8.96 -16.83
C LEU A 167 -6.92 7.51 -16.76
N ARG A 168 -8.23 7.30 -16.63
CA ARG A 168 -8.84 5.98 -16.50
C ARG A 168 -10.01 5.83 -17.46
N ALA A 169 -10.13 4.69 -18.12
CA ALA A 169 -11.18 4.47 -19.10
C ALA A 169 -12.58 4.56 -18.45
N GLN A 170 -13.52 5.26 -19.09
CA GLN A 170 -14.87 5.46 -18.54
C GLN A 170 -15.66 4.16 -18.43
N ASN A 171 -15.40 3.19 -19.31
CA ASN A 171 -16.02 1.87 -19.29
C ASN A 171 -15.41 0.92 -18.23
N SER A 172 -14.27 1.28 -17.62
CA SER A 172 -13.60 0.48 -16.62
C SER A 172 -12.65 1.33 -15.79
N VAL A 173 -13.11 1.73 -14.60
CA VAL A 173 -12.33 2.54 -13.67
C VAL A 173 -11.03 1.88 -13.20
N TYR A 174 -10.86 0.58 -13.41
CA TYR A 174 -9.65 -0.15 -13.03
C TYR A 174 -8.57 -0.13 -14.12
N THR A 175 -8.94 0.21 -15.35
CA THR A 175 -8.03 0.31 -16.50
C THR A 175 -7.38 1.69 -16.52
N SER A 176 -6.10 1.76 -16.15
CA SER A 176 -5.30 2.98 -16.24
C SER A 176 -4.86 3.19 -17.69
N GLN A 177 -5.18 4.36 -18.25
CA GLN A 177 -4.79 4.76 -19.61
C GLN A 177 -3.55 5.67 -19.60
N GLY A 178 -3.28 6.34 -18.48
CA GLY A 178 -2.10 7.18 -18.30
C GLY A 178 -2.04 7.69 -16.87
N ARG A 179 -0.83 7.90 -16.36
CA ARG A 179 -0.63 8.44 -15.02
C ARG A 179 0.73 9.12 -14.96
N HIS A 180 0.72 10.40 -14.63
CA HIS A 180 1.95 11.16 -14.43
C HIS A 180 1.75 12.25 -13.38
N GLY A 181 2.82 12.63 -12.71
CA GLY A 181 2.84 13.66 -11.70
C GLY A 181 4.26 13.94 -11.23
N PHE A 182 4.38 14.76 -10.20
CA PHE A 182 5.63 15.02 -9.51
C PHE A 182 5.36 15.47 -8.08
N TRP A 183 6.33 15.21 -7.20
CA TRP A 183 6.32 15.67 -5.82
C TRP A 183 6.90 17.08 -5.72
N GLN A 184 6.47 17.82 -4.70
CA GLN A 184 7.09 19.09 -4.33
C GLN A 184 7.72 18.94 -2.95
N PHE A 185 9.05 18.82 -2.91
CA PHE A 185 9.79 18.67 -1.67
C PHE A 185 10.00 20.04 -0.99
N PRO A 186 10.20 20.07 0.34
CA PRO A 186 10.34 21.32 1.08
C PRO A 186 11.45 22.27 0.59
N GLN A 187 12.51 21.72 0.02
CA GLN A 187 13.66 22.47 -0.52
C GLN A 187 13.43 23.05 -1.92
N ASP A 188 12.37 22.65 -2.60
CA ASP A 188 12.11 23.04 -3.98
C ASP A 188 11.47 24.43 -4.06
N GLU A 189 11.78 25.18 -5.12
CA GLU A 189 11.12 26.46 -5.40
C GLU A 189 9.60 26.30 -5.50
N THR A 190 8.84 27.13 -4.80
CA THR A 190 7.37 27.01 -4.73
C THR A 190 6.73 27.26 -6.10
N ILE A 191 5.93 26.28 -6.56
CA ILE A 191 5.16 26.35 -7.81
C ILE A 191 3.69 26.62 -7.48
N SER A 192 3.06 27.57 -8.17
CA SER A 192 1.63 27.87 -8.00
C SER A 192 0.74 26.73 -8.52
N SER A 193 -0.43 26.51 -7.92
CA SER A 193 -1.32 25.41 -8.32
C SER A 193 -1.70 25.40 -9.82
N PRO A 194 -2.00 26.55 -10.47
CA PRO A 194 -2.21 26.58 -11.92
C PRO A 194 -1.01 26.10 -12.75
N LEU A 195 0.20 26.47 -12.33
CA LEU A 195 1.42 26.05 -13.00
C LEU A 195 1.72 24.57 -12.76
N THR A 196 1.49 24.06 -11.55
CA THR A 196 1.62 22.63 -11.21
C THR A 196 0.71 21.75 -12.07
N ILE A 197 -0.56 22.17 -12.27
CA ILE A 197 -1.51 21.48 -13.15
C ILE A 197 -1.03 21.52 -14.61
N SER A 198 -0.53 22.67 -15.08
CA SER A 198 0.01 22.82 -16.44
C SER A 198 1.20 21.89 -16.69
N TYR A 199 2.18 21.84 -15.79
CA TYR A 199 3.33 20.94 -15.88
C TYR A 199 2.93 19.47 -15.84
N ALA A 200 2.02 19.08 -14.94
CA ALA A 200 1.54 17.71 -14.89
C ALA A 200 0.76 17.31 -16.16
N SER A 201 0.01 18.26 -16.77
CA SER A 201 -0.66 18.06 -18.05
C SER A 201 0.33 17.81 -19.17
N TRP A 202 1.41 18.60 -19.22
CA TRP A 202 2.50 18.45 -20.18
C TRP A 202 3.21 17.09 -20.03
N LEU A 203 3.51 16.67 -18.79
CA LEU A 203 4.09 15.34 -18.53
C LEU A 203 3.18 14.20 -19.01
N LEU A 204 1.88 14.28 -18.74
CA LEU A 204 0.92 13.28 -19.20
C LEU A 204 0.79 13.29 -20.74
N ALA A 205 0.79 14.46 -21.37
CA ALA A 205 0.77 14.58 -22.83
C ALA A 205 2.00 13.94 -23.46
N HIS A 206 3.18 14.14 -22.87
CA HIS A 206 4.42 13.52 -23.31
C HIS A 206 4.43 11.99 -23.13
N GLN A 207 3.91 11.48 -22.01
CA GLN A 207 3.78 10.03 -21.78
C GLN A 207 2.94 9.36 -22.87
N LEU A 208 1.90 10.03 -23.34
CA LEU A 208 0.94 9.50 -24.31
C LEU A 208 1.24 9.90 -25.76
N LYS A 209 2.32 10.66 -26.02
CA LYS A 209 2.55 11.28 -27.34
C LYS A 209 2.71 10.25 -28.46
N ASP A 210 3.32 9.11 -28.18
CA ASP A 210 3.64 8.09 -29.19
C ASP A 210 2.52 7.03 -29.32
N ASP A 211 1.44 7.16 -28.53
CA ASP A 211 0.27 6.27 -28.63
C ASP A 211 -0.63 6.70 -29.82
N PRO A 212 -0.83 5.83 -30.84
CA PRO A 212 -1.69 6.15 -31.99
C PRO A 212 -3.16 6.39 -31.60
N HIS A 213 -3.60 5.89 -30.44
CA HIS A 213 -4.95 6.06 -29.91
C HIS A 213 -5.07 7.17 -28.85
N ARG A 214 -4.01 7.97 -28.63
CA ARG A 214 -3.94 8.99 -27.57
C ARG A 214 -5.17 9.91 -27.48
N GLN A 215 -5.72 10.33 -28.62
CA GLN A 215 -6.91 11.20 -28.68
C GLN A 215 -8.15 10.48 -28.16
N GLN A 216 -8.41 9.28 -28.68
CA GLN A 216 -9.51 8.43 -28.24
C GLN A 216 -9.38 8.07 -26.74
N CYS A 217 -8.15 7.82 -26.27
CA CYS A 217 -7.86 7.56 -24.87
C CYS A 217 -8.21 8.76 -23.98
N LEU A 218 -7.85 9.99 -24.38
CA LEU A 218 -8.17 11.21 -23.62
C LEU A 218 -9.68 11.50 -23.59
N ASP A 219 -10.36 11.29 -24.72
CA ASP A 219 -11.79 11.58 -24.87
C ASP A 219 -12.68 10.59 -24.11
N ASN A 220 -12.32 9.30 -24.12
CA ASN A 220 -13.10 8.21 -23.49
C ASN A 220 -12.62 7.84 -22.09
N SER A 221 -11.84 8.72 -21.46
CA SER A 221 -11.36 8.51 -20.10
C SER A 221 -11.88 9.58 -19.16
N ALA A 222 -12.02 9.21 -17.89
CA ALA A 222 -12.18 10.13 -16.79
C ALA A 222 -10.81 10.56 -16.24
N LEU A 223 -10.74 11.81 -15.79
CA LEU A 223 -9.58 12.34 -15.08
C LEU A 223 -9.76 12.26 -13.56
N GLY A 224 -8.66 11.97 -12.88
CA GLY A 224 -8.57 12.07 -11.43
C GLY A 224 -7.25 12.68 -11.00
N LEU A 225 -7.33 13.61 -10.05
CA LEU A 225 -6.20 14.33 -9.48
C LEU A 225 -5.99 13.86 -8.04
N SER A 226 -4.80 13.38 -7.74
CA SER A 226 -4.33 13.20 -6.38
C SER A 226 -3.51 14.43 -5.98
N LEU A 227 -4.11 15.26 -5.13
CA LEU A 227 -3.59 16.53 -4.64
C LEU A 227 -2.93 16.32 -3.28
N PHE A 228 -1.69 16.75 -3.12
CA PHE A 228 -0.90 16.49 -1.91
C PHE A 228 -0.70 17.76 -1.09
N SER A 229 -0.95 17.64 0.22
CA SER A 229 -0.49 18.66 1.19
C SER A 229 1.03 18.74 1.20
N PRO A 230 1.64 19.82 1.75
CA PRO A 230 3.08 19.90 1.91
C PRO A 230 3.68 18.61 2.46
N LEU A 231 4.81 18.19 1.89
CA LEU A 231 5.53 17.01 2.34
C LEU A 231 6.23 17.32 3.67
N GLU A 232 5.93 16.55 4.71
CA GLU A 232 6.52 16.71 6.04
C GLU A 232 7.51 15.58 6.30
N SER A 233 8.74 15.91 6.69
CA SER A 233 9.71 14.90 7.15
C SER A 233 9.14 14.16 8.36
N CYS A 234 9.29 12.83 8.39
CA CYS A 234 8.76 12.01 9.47
C CYS A 234 9.55 10.72 9.68
N SER A 235 9.36 10.13 10.85
CA SER A 235 9.73 8.74 11.14
C SER A 235 8.58 7.79 10.81
N PRO A 236 8.86 6.48 10.58
CA PRO A 236 7.81 5.50 10.32
C PRO A 236 6.74 5.44 11.42
N GLY A 237 7.07 5.77 12.68
CA GLY A 237 6.11 5.72 13.80
C GLY A 237 5.06 6.84 13.78
N GLU A 238 5.22 7.85 12.93
CA GLU A 238 4.33 9.02 12.80
C GLU A 238 3.36 8.91 11.62
N ILE A 239 3.38 7.77 10.92
CA ILE A 239 2.55 7.49 9.75
C ILE A 239 1.37 6.62 10.20
N ASP A 240 0.18 7.19 10.03
CA ASP A 240 -1.08 6.45 9.99
C ASP A 240 -1.39 6.07 8.52
N PRO A 241 -1.49 4.77 8.17
CA PRO A 241 -1.67 4.31 6.79
C PRO A 241 -3.04 4.64 6.19
N CYS A 242 -4.04 4.99 7.00
CA CYS A 242 -5.36 5.45 6.55
C CYS A 242 -5.37 6.96 6.27
N GLN A 243 -4.55 7.73 6.99
CA GLN A 243 -4.49 9.18 6.90
C GLN A 243 -3.38 9.71 6.01
N HIS A 244 -2.23 9.05 6.00
CA HIS A 244 -1.02 9.59 5.40
C HIS A 244 -0.55 8.74 4.23
N GLY A 245 -0.35 9.40 3.09
CA GLY A 245 0.56 8.90 2.07
C GLY A 245 1.99 9.12 2.52
N LEU A 246 2.92 8.42 1.88
CA LEU A 246 4.34 8.59 2.13
C LEU A 246 5.15 8.68 0.85
N VAL A 247 6.29 9.36 0.93
CA VAL A 247 7.27 9.53 -0.14
C VAL A 247 8.64 9.17 0.41
N VAL A 248 9.34 8.31 -0.31
CA VAL A 248 10.71 7.89 -0.04
C VAL A 248 11.60 8.48 -1.12
N ARG A 249 12.69 9.11 -0.71
CA ARG A 249 13.73 9.66 -1.59
C ARG A 249 15.10 9.17 -1.12
N SER A 250 15.90 8.60 -2.01
CA SER A 250 17.26 8.17 -1.67
C SER A 250 18.12 9.36 -1.22
N GLN A 251 18.99 9.13 -0.23
CA GLN A 251 20.03 10.10 0.14
C GLN A 251 21.29 9.97 -0.75
N GLU A 252 21.48 8.83 -1.40
CA GLU A 252 22.65 8.53 -2.24
C GLU A 252 22.38 8.87 -3.72
N ALA A 253 21.12 8.74 -4.16
CA ALA A 253 20.70 9.03 -5.52
C ALA A 253 19.39 9.83 -5.50
N PRO A 254 19.41 11.15 -5.26
CA PRO A 254 18.21 11.95 -5.00
C PRO A 254 17.12 11.88 -6.07
N TRP A 255 17.45 11.52 -7.32
CA TRP A 255 16.48 11.27 -8.40
C TRP A 255 15.67 9.98 -8.22
N LYS A 256 16.14 9.03 -7.40
CA LYS A 256 15.40 7.82 -7.01
C LYS A 256 14.41 8.18 -5.91
N MET A 257 13.14 8.27 -6.32
CA MET A 257 12.04 8.60 -5.43
C MET A 257 10.78 7.83 -5.81
N GLY A 258 9.94 7.56 -4.81
CA GLY A 258 8.73 6.78 -4.97
C GLY A 258 7.84 6.93 -3.74
N GLY A 259 6.55 6.75 -3.93
CA GLY A 259 5.57 6.97 -2.86
C GLY A 259 4.47 5.94 -2.84
N ALA A 260 3.66 6.00 -1.80
CA ALA A 260 2.50 5.14 -1.60
C ALA A 260 1.35 5.99 -1.07
N LEU A 261 0.16 5.83 -1.66
CA LEU A 261 -1.02 6.60 -1.26
C LEU A 261 -1.63 6.01 0.03
N PRO A 262 -2.33 6.82 0.85
CA PRO A 262 -3.03 6.31 2.02
C PRO A 262 -4.20 5.41 1.62
N ASN A 263 -4.61 4.52 2.53
CA ASN A 263 -5.77 3.65 2.39
C ASN A 263 -5.77 2.93 1.03
N MET A 264 -4.59 2.41 0.64
CA MET A 264 -4.46 1.61 -0.58
C MET A 264 -4.97 0.19 -0.33
N PRO A 265 -5.58 -0.44 -1.35
CA PRO A 265 -6.13 -1.79 -1.19
C PRO A 265 -5.04 -2.82 -0.91
N GLY A 266 -5.26 -3.68 0.08
CA GLY A 266 -4.30 -4.69 0.53
C GLY A 266 -3.24 -4.18 1.51
N PHE A 267 -3.22 -2.88 1.82
CA PHE A 267 -2.28 -2.27 2.78
C PHE A 267 -3.02 -1.93 4.07
N HIS A 268 -2.63 -2.59 5.16
CA HIS A 268 -3.26 -2.49 6.47
C HIS A 268 -2.32 -1.93 7.54
N SER A 269 -1.05 -1.73 7.20
CA SER A 269 -0.04 -1.25 8.14
C SER A 269 0.95 -0.31 7.47
N THR A 270 1.54 0.55 8.28
CA THR A 270 2.63 1.44 7.89
C THR A 270 3.82 0.68 7.30
N VAL A 271 4.13 -0.51 7.85
CA VAL A 271 5.23 -1.35 7.38
C VAL A 271 5.00 -1.80 5.94
N GLN A 272 3.81 -2.29 5.62
CA GLN A 272 3.46 -2.70 4.25
C GLN A 272 3.53 -1.51 3.29
N LEU A 273 3.01 -0.35 3.72
CA LEU A 273 3.01 0.86 2.90
C LEU A 273 4.43 1.36 2.60
N LEU A 274 5.28 1.37 3.63
CA LEU A 274 6.69 1.76 3.52
C LEU A 274 7.46 0.75 2.66
N TRP A 275 7.22 -0.55 2.84
CA TRP A 275 7.88 -1.60 2.04
C TRP A 275 7.57 -1.42 0.55
N HIS A 276 6.30 -1.17 0.21
CA HIS A 276 5.90 -0.90 -1.17
C HIS A 276 6.53 0.36 -1.74
N ALA A 277 6.54 1.47 -1.00
CA ALA A 277 7.21 2.67 -1.49
C ALA A 277 8.71 2.44 -1.70
N ARG A 278 9.42 1.88 -0.70
CA ARG A 278 10.88 1.70 -0.73
C ARG A 278 11.33 0.73 -1.82
N PHE A 279 10.76 -0.46 -1.86
CA PHE A 279 11.32 -1.55 -2.66
C PHE A 279 10.62 -1.73 -4.00
N HIS A 280 9.33 -1.44 -4.09
CA HIS A 280 8.60 -1.57 -5.34
C HIS A 280 8.65 -0.28 -6.18
N ASN A 281 8.31 0.86 -5.58
CA ASN A 281 8.20 2.12 -6.35
C ASN A 281 9.54 2.86 -6.48
N THR A 282 10.34 2.91 -5.42
CA THR A 282 11.66 3.57 -5.47
C THR A 282 12.78 2.62 -5.87
N GLN A 283 12.62 1.31 -5.65
CA GLN A 283 13.63 0.27 -5.90
C GLN A 283 14.96 0.54 -5.18
N LEU A 284 14.87 0.98 -3.92
CA LEU A 284 16.05 1.14 -3.07
C LEU A 284 16.66 -0.21 -2.70
N TRP A 285 17.97 -0.22 -2.51
CA TRP A 285 18.63 -1.34 -1.83
C TRP A 285 18.20 -1.41 -0.36
N ARG A 286 18.34 -2.60 0.25
CA ARG A 286 17.87 -2.90 1.60
C ARG A 286 18.40 -1.93 2.66
N TYR A 287 19.66 -1.55 2.52
CA TYR A 287 20.39 -0.70 3.47
C TYR A 287 20.66 0.71 2.94
N GLU A 288 20.08 1.09 1.80
CA GLU A 288 20.27 2.42 1.23
C GLU A 288 19.62 3.47 2.14
N PRO A 289 20.35 4.53 2.54
CA PRO A 289 19.79 5.59 3.36
C PRO A 289 18.77 6.40 2.54
N TYR A 290 17.68 6.82 3.18
CA TYR A 290 16.59 7.53 2.53
C TYR A 290 15.98 8.60 3.44
N HIS A 291 15.39 9.62 2.82
CA HIS A 291 14.46 10.53 3.47
C HIS A 291 13.04 10.00 3.36
N LEU A 292 12.26 10.18 4.42
CA LEU A 292 10.86 9.76 4.50
C LEU A 292 9.98 10.96 4.78
N TYR A 293 8.99 11.16 3.91
CA TYR A 293 8.00 12.21 4.06
C TYR A 293 6.61 11.63 4.18
N ARG A 294 5.76 12.26 4.98
CA ARG A 294 4.33 12.00 5.05
C ARG A 294 3.56 13.17 4.45
N HIS A 295 2.36 12.89 3.97
CA HIS A 295 1.43 13.92 3.48
C HIS A 295 0.00 13.40 3.50
N SER A 296 -0.96 14.33 3.48
CA SER A 296 -2.36 13.99 3.19
C SER A 296 -2.62 14.01 1.67
N VAL A 297 -3.66 13.32 1.25
CA VAL A 297 -4.08 13.19 -0.14
C VAL A 297 -5.55 13.52 -0.27
N ARG A 298 -5.84 14.62 -0.97
CA ARG A 298 -7.20 14.93 -1.44
C ARG A 298 -7.33 14.44 -2.88
N LYS A 299 -8.43 13.74 -3.16
CA LYS A 299 -8.70 13.18 -4.48
C LYS A 299 -9.84 13.94 -5.13
N LEU A 300 -9.55 14.56 -6.27
CA LEU A 300 -10.56 15.23 -7.09
C LEU A 300 -10.82 14.36 -8.32
N VAL A 301 -12.07 13.99 -8.55
CA VAL A 301 -12.50 13.16 -9.68
C VAL A 301 -13.38 13.99 -10.59
N GLU A 302 -13.25 13.78 -11.90
CA GLU A 302 -14.07 14.44 -12.89
C GLU A 302 -15.57 14.22 -12.61
N PRO A 303 -16.41 15.29 -12.60
CA PRO A 303 -17.82 15.14 -12.28
C PRO A 303 -18.52 14.09 -13.15
N GLY A 304 -19.29 13.22 -12.52
CA GLY A 304 -20.03 12.14 -13.19
C GLY A 304 -19.19 10.87 -13.47
N ALA A 305 -17.88 10.88 -13.21
CA ALA A 305 -17.06 9.69 -13.37
C ALA A 305 -17.09 8.78 -12.15
N GLU A 306 -17.17 7.47 -12.38
CA GLU A 306 -16.84 6.48 -11.36
C GLU A 306 -15.32 6.44 -11.13
N TRP A 307 -14.88 6.06 -9.91
CA TRP A 307 -13.46 6.04 -9.58
C TRP A 307 -13.11 4.99 -8.52
N PRO A 308 -11.90 4.39 -8.54
CA PRO A 308 -11.52 3.43 -7.52
C PRO A 308 -11.52 4.05 -6.13
N LYS A 309 -12.13 3.33 -5.18
CA LYS A 309 -12.11 3.64 -3.75
C LYS A 309 -10.68 3.50 -3.19
N GLY A 310 -10.38 4.29 -2.16
CA GLY A 310 -9.05 4.38 -1.55
C GLY A 310 -8.10 5.37 -2.25
N GLY A 311 -6.86 5.42 -1.78
CA GLY A 311 -5.85 6.36 -2.28
C GLY A 311 -6.14 7.83 -1.93
N LYS A 312 -6.85 8.07 -0.81
CA LYS A 312 -7.19 9.38 -0.27
C LYS A 312 -7.12 9.33 1.25
N SER A 313 -6.77 10.44 1.88
CA SER A 313 -6.79 10.58 3.33
C SER A 313 -8.22 10.54 3.86
N VAL A 314 -8.38 9.94 5.03
CA VAL A 314 -9.69 9.79 5.70
C VAL A 314 -9.86 10.91 6.71
N THR A 315 -10.22 12.12 6.28
CA THR A 315 -10.27 13.29 7.17
C THR A 315 -11.37 13.26 8.24
N GLU A 316 -12.35 12.36 8.12
CA GLU A 316 -13.45 12.19 9.07
C GLU A 316 -13.48 10.75 9.58
N GLN A 317 -13.72 10.59 10.88
CA GLN A 317 -13.92 9.28 11.49
C GLN A 317 -15.11 8.60 10.82
N GLN A 318 -14.86 7.44 10.21
CA GLN A 318 -15.92 6.73 9.50
C GLN A 318 -16.93 6.20 10.53
N TRP A 319 -18.20 6.07 10.13
CA TRP A 319 -19.26 5.61 11.05
C TRP A 319 -18.97 4.24 11.66
N ASP A 320 -18.24 3.38 10.92
CA ASP A 320 -17.83 2.04 11.30
C ASP A 320 -16.61 2.02 12.24
N GLU A 321 -16.01 3.19 12.47
CA GLU A 321 -15.01 3.45 13.50
C GLU A 321 -15.58 4.30 14.66
N ASN A 322 -16.84 4.73 14.57
CA ASN A 322 -17.48 5.53 15.61
C ASN A 322 -17.98 4.61 16.74
N PRO A 323 -17.37 4.65 17.94
CA PRO A 323 -17.74 3.75 19.02
C PRO A 323 -19.21 3.92 19.43
N VAL A 324 -19.78 5.12 19.33
CA VAL A 324 -21.17 5.38 19.73
C VAL A 324 -22.15 4.61 18.86
N ILE A 325 -21.98 4.66 17.53
CA ILE A 325 -22.86 3.96 16.58
C ILE A 325 -22.68 2.45 16.73
N ILE A 326 -21.43 2.00 16.76
CA ILE A 326 -21.14 0.57 16.72
C ILE A 326 -21.44 -0.11 18.05
N GLN A 327 -21.20 0.55 19.18
CA GLN A 327 -21.55 0.00 20.49
C GLN A 327 -23.07 -0.16 20.65
N GLN A 328 -23.87 0.74 20.09
CA GLN A 328 -25.34 0.60 20.10
C GLN A 328 -25.77 -0.67 19.37
N ILE A 329 -25.26 -0.90 18.14
CA ILE A 329 -25.55 -2.10 17.36
C ILE A 329 -25.09 -3.37 18.11
N ALA A 330 -23.85 -3.37 18.62
CA ALA A 330 -23.31 -4.53 19.32
C ALA A 330 -24.05 -4.85 20.62
N THR A 331 -24.44 -3.84 21.40
CA THR A 331 -25.19 -4.01 22.65
C THR A 331 -26.58 -4.58 22.38
N GLN A 332 -27.27 -4.08 21.36
CA GLN A 332 -28.60 -4.58 21.04
C GLN A 332 -28.59 -6.05 20.57
N LEU A 333 -27.63 -6.40 19.71
CA LEU A 333 -27.44 -7.79 19.26
C LEU A 333 -27.05 -8.72 20.41
N LEU A 334 -26.28 -8.21 21.38
CA LEU A 334 -25.94 -8.95 22.59
C LEU A 334 -27.16 -9.27 23.43
N GLU A 335 -27.99 -8.26 23.73
CA GLU A 335 -29.20 -8.44 24.53
C GLU A 335 -30.14 -9.48 23.93
N TRP A 336 -30.36 -9.42 22.61
CA TRP A 336 -31.19 -10.40 21.92
C TRP A 336 -30.55 -11.79 21.87
N ALA A 337 -29.23 -11.89 21.69
CA ALA A 337 -28.54 -13.18 21.77
C ALA A 337 -28.62 -13.78 23.19
N GLN A 338 -28.58 -12.96 24.24
CA GLN A 338 -28.78 -13.38 25.64
C GLN A 338 -30.20 -13.90 25.85
N GLN A 339 -31.23 -13.19 25.37
CA GLN A 339 -32.62 -13.63 25.44
C GLN A 339 -32.79 -15.00 24.78
N VAL A 340 -32.28 -15.17 23.56
CA VAL A 340 -32.30 -16.47 22.86
C VAL A 340 -31.57 -17.56 23.65
N GLN A 341 -30.39 -17.25 24.20
CA GLN A 341 -29.60 -18.21 24.96
C GLN A 341 -30.31 -18.65 26.26
N CYS A 342 -31.07 -17.76 26.89
CA CYS A 342 -31.90 -18.05 28.06
C CYS A 342 -33.24 -18.73 27.74
N GLY A 343 -33.58 -18.89 26.45
CA GLY A 343 -34.88 -19.44 26.03
C GLY A 343 -36.03 -18.44 26.15
N GLU A 344 -35.73 -17.14 26.23
CA GLU A 344 -36.70 -16.05 26.27
C GLU A 344 -37.19 -15.71 24.86
N THR A 345 -38.40 -15.14 24.77
CA THR A 345 -38.97 -14.66 23.51
C THR A 345 -38.41 -13.30 23.14
N LEU A 346 -37.87 -13.20 21.93
CA LEU A 346 -37.46 -11.92 21.34
C LEU A 346 -38.66 -10.98 21.12
N PRO A 347 -38.45 -9.65 21.18
CA PRO A 347 -39.52 -8.68 20.98
C PRO A 347 -40.17 -8.76 19.59
N GLU A 348 -41.42 -8.30 19.48
CA GLU A 348 -42.14 -8.21 18.20
C GLU A 348 -41.77 -6.95 17.40
N SER A 349 -41.42 -5.86 18.09
CA SER A 349 -41.00 -4.58 17.51
C SER A 349 -39.85 -3.97 18.30
N VAL A 350 -39.04 -3.15 17.64
CA VAL A 350 -37.84 -2.52 18.23
C VAL A 350 -37.90 -1.02 17.97
N GLU A 351 -37.55 -0.20 18.96
CA GLU A 351 -37.46 1.25 18.81
C GLU A 351 -36.01 1.76 18.83
N ASN A 352 -35.73 2.76 17.99
CA ASN A 352 -34.57 3.68 18.06
C ASN A 352 -33.16 3.06 18.06
N LEU A 353 -32.73 2.54 16.91
CA LEU A 353 -31.31 2.32 16.60
C LEU A 353 -31.01 2.80 15.18
N PHE A 354 -29.84 3.40 14.99
CA PHE A 354 -29.42 3.93 13.69
C PHE A 354 -28.42 2.99 13.03
N ILE A 355 -28.76 2.48 11.84
CA ILE A 355 -27.84 1.72 10.98
C ILE A 355 -27.49 2.60 9.78
N PRO A 356 -26.21 2.95 9.58
CA PRO A 356 -25.82 3.74 8.42
C PRO A 356 -26.08 2.99 7.12
N ALA A 357 -26.64 3.68 6.11
CA ALA A 357 -26.93 3.12 4.78
C ALA A 357 -25.68 2.58 4.05
N GLN A 358 -24.48 2.97 4.50
CA GLN A 358 -23.22 2.46 4.00
C GLN A 358 -22.87 1.06 4.57
N CYS A 359 -23.61 0.54 5.55
CA CYS A 359 -23.48 -0.85 6.00
C CYS A 359 -23.92 -1.79 4.88
N GLN A 360 -22.98 -2.56 4.33
CA GLN A 360 -23.27 -3.46 3.22
C GLN A 360 -23.60 -4.87 3.68
N TRP A 361 -22.95 -5.33 4.75
CA TRP A 361 -23.30 -6.60 5.38
C TRP A 361 -23.09 -6.53 6.89
N LEU A 362 -23.95 -7.25 7.58
CA LEU A 362 -23.81 -7.54 9.00
C LEU A 362 -23.83 -9.05 9.19
N PHE A 363 -22.90 -9.57 9.98
CA PHE A 363 -22.86 -10.98 10.35
C PHE A 363 -22.91 -11.14 11.86
N LEU A 364 -23.69 -12.13 12.31
CA LEU A 364 -23.71 -12.60 13.69
C LEU A 364 -23.18 -14.03 13.72
N SER A 365 -22.03 -14.20 14.37
CA SER A 365 -21.41 -15.50 14.61
C SER A 365 -21.51 -15.86 16.09
N VAL A 366 -21.81 -17.12 16.39
CA VAL A 366 -21.95 -17.63 17.75
C VAL A 366 -20.93 -18.74 17.97
N TYR A 367 -20.24 -18.70 19.11
CA TYR A 367 -19.19 -19.64 19.48
C TYR A 367 -19.51 -20.30 20.82
N ALA A 368 -19.25 -21.60 20.92
CA ALA A 368 -19.26 -22.31 22.19
C ALA A 368 -18.02 -23.20 22.27
N ARG A 369 -17.36 -23.24 23.43
CA ARG A 369 -16.13 -24.05 23.64
C ARG A 369 -15.05 -23.79 22.57
N GLY A 370 -14.89 -22.53 22.16
CA GLY A 370 -13.91 -22.11 21.15
C GLY A 370 -14.25 -22.48 19.70
N THR A 371 -15.43 -23.06 19.43
CA THR A 371 -15.84 -23.46 18.06
C THR A 371 -17.05 -22.63 17.61
N GLN A 372 -17.08 -22.23 16.33
CA GLN A 372 -18.23 -21.55 15.74
C GLN A 372 -19.40 -22.53 15.58
N ILE A 373 -20.51 -22.24 16.25
CA ILE A 373 -21.72 -23.06 16.25
C ILE A 373 -22.86 -22.44 15.44
N ALA A 374 -22.84 -21.14 15.15
CA ALA A 374 -23.77 -20.53 14.21
C ALA A 374 -23.12 -19.33 13.53
N CYS A 375 -23.53 -19.03 12.29
CA CYS A 375 -23.16 -17.80 11.61
C CYS A 375 -24.22 -17.48 10.56
N MET A 376 -24.79 -16.28 10.64
CA MET A 376 -25.68 -15.75 9.62
C MET A 376 -25.25 -14.34 9.26
N GLY A 377 -25.58 -13.90 8.05
CA GLY A 377 -25.42 -12.51 7.68
C GLY A 377 -26.52 -12.04 6.74
N ASN A 378 -26.78 -10.74 6.78
CA ASN A 378 -27.73 -10.07 5.91
C ASN A 378 -27.25 -8.65 5.56
N ILE A 379 -27.96 -8.01 4.63
CA ILE A 379 -27.78 -6.61 4.28
C ILE A 379 -28.81 -5.82 5.09
N PRO A 380 -28.42 -5.11 6.16
CA PRO A 380 -29.39 -4.44 7.01
C PRO A 380 -29.89 -3.15 6.34
N GLN A 381 -31.21 -3.02 6.18
CA GLN A 381 -31.88 -1.79 5.78
C GLN A 381 -32.54 -1.11 6.97
N ASP A 382 -33.06 -1.90 7.92
CA ASP A 382 -33.73 -1.40 9.11
C ASP A 382 -33.53 -2.32 10.33
N MET A 383 -34.29 -2.05 11.40
CA MET A 383 -34.22 -2.80 12.65
C MET A 383 -34.81 -4.20 12.60
N THR A 384 -35.79 -4.40 11.73
CA THR A 384 -36.40 -5.70 11.52
C THR A 384 -35.36 -6.66 10.94
N ASP A 385 -34.40 -6.17 10.15
CA ASP A 385 -33.28 -6.98 9.65
C ASP A 385 -32.32 -7.45 10.74
N LEU A 386 -32.03 -6.63 11.76
CA LEU A 386 -31.18 -7.05 12.88
C LEU A 386 -31.88 -8.14 13.71
N LEU A 387 -33.16 -7.96 13.97
CA LEU A 387 -33.96 -8.95 14.69
C LEU A 387 -34.07 -10.25 13.89
N THR A 388 -34.27 -10.14 12.57
CA THR A 388 -34.30 -11.28 11.65
C THR A 388 -32.95 -12.00 11.61
N LEU A 389 -31.84 -11.26 11.68
CA LEU A 389 -30.50 -11.82 11.75
C LEU A 389 -30.34 -12.70 13.00
N VAL A 390 -30.74 -12.21 14.18
CA VAL A 390 -30.68 -13.00 15.42
C VAL A 390 -31.60 -14.22 15.34
N LYS A 391 -32.87 -14.03 14.92
CA LYS A 391 -33.85 -15.12 14.77
C LYS A 391 -33.34 -16.21 13.82
N SER A 392 -32.78 -15.83 12.68
CA SER A 392 -32.25 -16.77 11.69
C SER A 392 -31.00 -17.48 12.21
N THR A 393 -30.11 -16.77 12.92
CA THR A 393 -28.93 -17.38 13.55
C THR A 393 -29.34 -18.40 14.61
N ALA A 394 -30.39 -18.10 15.40
CA ALA A 394 -30.91 -18.95 16.46
C ALA A 394 -31.54 -20.27 15.98
N GLN A 395 -31.84 -20.39 14.69
CA GLN A 395 -32.37 -21.62 14.09
C GLN A 395 -31.29 -22.67 13.83
N ASP A 396 -30.00 -22.32 13.85
CA ASP A 396 -28.91 -23.28 13.69
C ASP A 396 -28.98 -24.36 14.77
N GLU A 397 -29.07 -25.62 14.34
CA GLU A 397 -29.26 -26.77 15.24
C GLU A 397 -28.18 -26.86 16.31
N ARG A 398 -26.95 -26.42 15.99
CA ARG A 398 -25.81 -26.47 16.93
C ARG A 398 -25.96 -25.41 18.03
N TRP A 399 -26.52 -24.24 17.74
CA TRP A 399 -26.84 -23.26 18.77
C TRP A 399 -28.06 -23.67 19.58
N ARG A 400 -29.12 -24.15 18.92
CA ARG A 400 -30.30 -24.73 19.62
C ARG A 400 -29.90 -25.83 20.60
N ALA A 401 -28.91 -26.65 20.26
CA ALA A 401 -28.42 -27.73 21.13
C ALA A 401 -27.74 -27.23 22.42
N VAL A 402 -27.33 -25.96 22.52
CA VAL A 402 -26.67 -25.37 23.70
C VAL A 402 -27.49 -24.26 24.38
N GLN A 403 -28.63 -23.85 23.82
CA GLN A 403 -29.56 -22.93 24.47
C GLN A 403 -30.04 -23.48 25.81
N THR A 404 -30.29 -22.61 26.79
CA THR A 404 -30.71 -22.90 28.18
C THR A 404 -29.72 -23.72 29.02
N LYS A 405 -28.56 -24.08 28.46
CA LYS A 405 -27.50 -24.79 29.18
C LYS A 405 -26.50 -23.80 29.78
N ASP A 406 -25.92 -24.17 30.91
CA ASP A 406 -24.82 -23.45 31.54
C ASP A 406 -23.49 -23.73 30.81
N ILE A 407 -23.41 -23.22 29.58
CA ILE A 407 -22.22 -23.29 28.72
C ILE A 407 -21.89 -21.85 28.31
N PRO A 408 -20.66 -21.39 28.51
CA PRO A 408 -20.23 -20.09 28.01
C PRO A 408 -20.36 -20.05 26.48
N VAL A 409 -21.19 -19.13 26.00
CA VAL A 409 -21.36 -18.84 24.58
C VAL A 409 -20.80 -17.44 24.31
N TYR A 410 -20.19 -17.22 23.16
CA TYR A 410 -19.67 -15.92 22.76
C TYR A 410 -20.31 -15.52 21.44
N ILE A 411 -20.70 -14.26 21.31
CA ILE A 411 -21.11 -13.72 20.01
C ILE A 411 -20.02 -12.87 19.40
N ARG A 412 -19.99 -12.87 18.07
CA ARG A 412 -19.20 -11.96 17.27
C ARG A 412 -20.05 -11.29 16.21
N VAL A 413 -19.97 -9.97 16.17
CA VAL A 413 -20.62 -9.15 15.16
C VAL A 413 -19.56 -8.68 14.18
N ALA A 414 -19.71 -8.98 12.88
CA ALA A 414 -18.85 -8.45 11.84
C ALA A 414 -19.64 -7.47 10.95
N ILE A 415 -19.09 -6.27 10.78
CA ILE A 415 -19.70 -5.18 10.00
C ILE A 415 -18.82 -4.93 8.78
N LEU A 416 -19.42 -5.07 7.59
CA LEU A 416 -18.77 -4.77 6.32
C LEU A 416 -19.38 -3.50 5.73
N SER A 417 -18.61 -2.42 5.72
CA SER A 417 -19.08 -1.06 5.39
C SER A 417 -18.61 -0.56 4.02
N GLN A 418 -17.56 -1.16 3.45
CA GLN A 418 -16.96 -0.71 2.20
C GLN A 418 -16.60 -1.90 1.33
N SER A 419 -17.30 -2.07 0.21
CA SER A 419 -16.85 -2.92 -0.89
C SER A 419 -15.93 -2.17 -1.84
N GLN A 420 -14.95 -2.90 -2.34
CA GLN A 420 -14.11 -2.52 -3.45
C GLN A 420 -14.09 -3.65 -4.48
N TYR A 421 -14.42 -3.32 -5.71
CA TYR A 421 -14.25 -4.24 -6.84
C TYR A 421 -12.75 -4.40 -7.13
N LEU A 422 -12.30 -5.64 -7.22
CA LEU A 422 -10.89 -5.98 -7.45
C LEU A 422 -10.56 -6.25 -8.91
N GLY A 423 -11.57 -6.60 -9.70
CA GLY A 423 -11.37 -7.07 -11.06
C GLY A 423 -12.12 -8.37 -11.34
N TYR A 424 -11.85 -8.87 -12.53
CA TYR A 424 -12.24 -10.17 -13.00
C TYR A 424 -11.07 -11.14 -12.82
N ALA A 425 -11.24 -12.24 -12.10
CA ALA A 425 -10.19 -13.24 -11.94
C ALA A 425 -10.75 -14.66 -11.79
N ALA A 426 -10.02 -15.64 -12.32
CA ALA A 426 -10.27 -17.06 -12.02
C ALA A 426 -9.55 -17.50 -10.72
N ASP A 427 -8.47 -16.83 -10.36
CA ASP A 427 -7.69 -17.08 -9.15
C ASP A 427 -7.43 -15.77 -8.40
N LEU A 428 -7.87 -15.68 -7.15
CA LEU A 428 -7.66 -14.53 -6.27
C LEU A 428 -6.19 -14.14 -6.09
N GLN A 429 -5.26 -15.09 -6.19
CA GLN A 429 -3.82 -14.80 -6.05
C GLN A 429 -3.33 -13.81 -7.10
N THR A 430 -3.96 -13.78 -8.27
CA THR A 430 -3.61 -12.86 -9.36
C THR A 430 -3.94 -11.39 -9.04
N LEU A 431 -4.80 -11.13 -8.05
CA LEU A 431 -5.31 -9.79 -7.77
C LEU A 431 -4.38 -8.96 -6.87
N ASN A 432 -3.38 -9.56 -6.19
CA ASN A 432 -2.36 -8.92 -5.35
C ASN A 432 -2.85 -7.83 -4.36
N LYS A 433 -4.16 -7.82 -4.03
CA LYS A 433 -4.86 -6.75 -3.29
C LYS A 433 -5.71 -7.28 -2.14
N VAL A 434 -5.54 -8.55 -1.79
CA VAL A 434 -6.26 -9.23 -0.71
C VAL A 434 -5.26 -9.64 0.36
N SER A 435 -5.54 -9.23 1.59
CA SER A 435 -4.81 -9.68 2.77
C SER A 435 -5.63 -10.74 3.51
N LEU A 436 -5.14 -11.97 3.51
CA LEU A 436 -5.76 -13.08 4.23
C LEU A 436 -5.86 -12.76 5.72
N GLY A 437 -6.99 -13.09 6.34
CA GLY A 437 -7.24 -12.80 7.75
C GLY A 437 -7.68 -11.37 8.07
N HIS A 438 -7.55 -10.44 7.12
CA HIS A 438 -7.97 -9.04 7.28
C HIS A 438 -9.15 -8.66 6.39
N ASP A 439 -9.16 -9.16 5.16
CA ASP A 439 -10.15 -8.79 4.16
C ASP A 439 -11.25 -9.85 4.03
N ALA A 440 -12.51 -9.41 3.99
CA ALA A 440 -13.59 -10.28 3.57
C ALA A 440 -13.60 -10.29 2.05
N VAL A 441 -13.75 -11.46 1.45
CA VAL A 441 -13.71 -11.60 0.00
C VAL A 441 -15.00 -12.22 -0.47
N ALA A 442 -15.58 -11.63 -1.51
CA ALA A 442 -16.70 -12.20 -2.22
C ALA A 442 -16.38 -12.40 -3.70
N ILE A 443 -17.02 -13.40 -4.27
CA ILE A 443 -17.10 -13.62 -5.71
C ILE A 443 -18.56 -13.53 -6.13
N GLN A 444 -18.77 -13.01 -7.34
CA GLN A 444 -20.10 -12.94 -7.93
C GLN A 444 -20.05 -13.29 -9.43
N GLN A 445 -21.09 -13.96 -9.89
CA GLN A 445 -21.42 -14.13 -11.30
C GLN A 445 -22.93 -14.21 -11.45
N GLU A 446 -23.51 -13.28 -12.21
CA GLU A 446 -24.96 -13.18 -12.40
C GLU A 446 -25.71 -13.21 -11.05
N GLN A 447 -26.49 -14.26 -10.77
CA GLN A 447 -27.23 -14.44 -9.51
C GLN A 447 -26.46 -15.23 -8.44
N GLN A 448 -25.30 -15.81 -8.77
CA GLN A 448 -24.48 -16.56 -7.83
C GLN A 448 -23.55 -15.62 -7.06
N PHE A 449 -23.54 -15.77 -5.74
CA PHE A 449 -22.74 -14.95 -4.83
C PHE A 449 -22.21 -15.80 -3.68
N ALA A 450 -20.93 -15.65 -3.37
CA ALA A 450 -20.36 -16.18 -2.14
C ALA A 450 -19.47 -15.15 -1.48
N LEU A 451 -19.56 -15.03 -0.16
CA LEU A 451 -18.71 -14.20 0.68
C LEU A 451 -18.10 -15.05 1.78
N ILE A 452 -16.81 -14.85 2.02
CA ILE A 452 -16.08 -15.43 3.15
C ILE A 452 -15.50 -14.31 4.01
N LEU A 453 -15.79 -14.37 5.31
CA LEU A 453 -15.29 -13.42 6.29
C LEU A 453 -13.79 -13.65 6.57
N PRO A 454 -13.04 -12.59 6.93
CA PRO A 454 -11.58 -12.68 7.08
C PRO A 454 -11.15 -13.77 8.06
N GLU A 455 -11.87 -13.92 9.17
CA GLU A 455 -11.55 -14.87 10.23
C GLU A 455 -11.64 -16.32 9.80
N VAL A 456 -12.43 -16.65 8.78
CA VAL A 456 -12.56 -18.04 8.34
C VAL A 456 -11.20 -18.53 7.83
N ALA A 457 -10.56 -17.75 6.95
CA ALA A 457 -9.24 -18.08 6.47
C ALA A 457 -8.20 -18.13 7.60
N ALA A 458 -8.28 -17.21 8.56
CA ALA A 458 -7.36 -17.20 9.71
C ALA A 458 -7.54 -18.41 10.64
N ASN A 459 -8.78 -18.74 11.00
CA ASN A 459 -9.12 -19.82 11.94
C ASN A 459 -8.75 -21.20 11.41
N TYR A 460 -8.84 -21.39 10.09
CA TYR A 460 -8.50 -22.65 9.44
C TYR A 460 -7.11 -22.64 8.80
N TYR A 461 -6.30 -21.60 9.03
CA TYR A 461 -4.96 -21.44 8.45
C TYR A 461 -4.92 -21.64 6.94
N TRP A 462 -5.93 -21.10 6.24
CA TRP A 462 -6.06 -21.26 4.80
C TRP A 462 -4.99 -20.49 4.04
N THR A 463 -4.45 -21.14 3.02
CA THR A 463 -3.74 -20.50 1.92
C THR A 463 -4.70 -19.70 1.04
N ALA A 464 -4.16 -18.81 0.20
CA ALA A 464 -4.97 -18.08 -0.78
C ALA A 464 -5.71 -19.02 -1.74
N GLN A 465 -5.10 -20.15 -2.11
CA GLN A 465 -5.74 -21.18 -2.92
C GLN A 465 -6.96 -21.80 -2.20
N GLN A 466 -6.81 -22.17 -0.93
CA GLN A 466 -7.91 -22.75 -0.16
C GLN A 466 -9.07 -21.77 0.03
N LEU A 467 -8.78 -20.48 0.23
CA LEU A 467 -9.81 -19.43 0.24
C LEU A 467 -10.54 -19.35 -1.11
N ASN A 468 -9.79 -19.36 -2.21
CA ASN A 468 -10.34 -19.37 -3.57
C ASN A 468 -11.28 -20.58 -3.76
N ASP A 469 -10.80 -21.78 -3.45
CA ASP A 469 -11.56 -23.02 -3.61
C ASP A 469 -12.87 -23.01 -2.80
N ALA A 470 -12.80 -22.55 -1.55
CA ALA A 470 -13.96 -22.43 -0.67
C ALA A 470 -15.01 -21.43 -1.19
N LEU A 471 -14.56 -20.34 -1.81
CA LEU A 471 -15.46 -19.37 -2.44
C LEU A 471 -16.21 -19.98 -3.62
N TYR A 472 -15.51 -20.63 -4.55
CA TYR A 472 -16.14 -21.32 -5.70
C TYR A 472 -17.15 -22.37 -5.26
N GLN A 473 -16.77 -23.19 -4.28
CA GLN A 473 -17.66 -24.21 -3.72
C GLN A 473 -18.91 -23.57 -3.11
N LYS A 474 -18.75 -22.49 -2.32
CA LYS A 474 -19.87 -21.79 -1.68
C LYS A 474 -20.79 -21.09 -2.67
N ALA A 475 -20.26 -20.59 -3.79
CA ALA A 475 -21.05 -19.97 -4.85
C ALA A 475 -21.76 -20.99 -5.75
N ALA A 476 -21.42 -22.28 -5.62
CA ALA A 476 -21.79 -23.34 -6.54
C ALA A 476 -21.37 -23.05 -8.00
N ILE A 477 -20.15 -22.53 -8.17
CA ILE A 477 -19.56 -22.17 -9.47
C ILE A 477 -18.37 -23.10 -9.78
N PRO A 478 -18.25 -23.64 -11.00
CA PRO A 478 -17.06 -24.40 -11.42
C PRO A 478 -15.77 -23.56 -11.35
N GLN A 479 -14.71 -24.14 -10.79
CA GLN A 479 -13.38 -23.55 -10.86
C GLN A 479 -12.94 -23.49 -12.33
N GLN A 480 -12.71 -22.27 -12.85
CA GLN A 480 -12.20 -21.88 -14.20
C GLN A 480 -12.98 -20.69 -14.79
N ILE A 481 -14.10 -20.30 -14.17
CA ILE A 481 -14.87 -19.15 -14.63
C ILE A 481 -14.25 -17.86 -14.07
N ILE A 482 -14.20 -16.82 -14.90
CA ILE A 482 -13.73 -15.50 -14.50
C ILE A 482 -14.86 -14.78 -13.76
N LEU A 483 -14.63 -14.38 -12.50
CA LEU A 483 -15.65 -13.82 -11.62
C LEU A 483 -15.35 -12.38 -11.23
N SER A 484 -16.40 -11.62 -10.91
CA SER A 484 -16.21 -10.33 -10.24
C SER A 484 -15.79 -10.57 -8.80
N CYS A 485 -14.61 -10.08 -8.44
CA CYS A 485 -14.09 -10.20 -7.09
C CYS A 485 -14.35 -8.90 -6.33
N ILE A 486 -14.90 -9.01 -5.12
CA ILE A 486 -15.24 -7.88 -4.26
C ILE A 486 -14.54 -8.07 -2.92
N ARG A 487 -13.77 -7.07 -2.51
CA ARG A 487 -13.15 -6.98 -1.18
C ARG A 487 -14.02 -6.14 -0.28
N PHE A 488 -14.24 -6.57 0.95
CA PHE A 488 -14.84 -5.74 1.98
C PHE A 488 -13.83 -5.45 3.09
N ILE A 489 -13.83 -4.20 3.54
CA ILE A 489 -13.09 -3.82 4.75
C ILE A 489 -13.90 -4.30 5.96
N ASN A 490 -13.30 -5.16 6.79
CA ASN A 490 -13.87 -5.59 8.07
C ASN A 490 -13.31 -4.71 9.18
N ARG A 491 -14.17 -4.01 9.93
CA ARG A 491 -13.72 -3.02 10.93
C ARG A 491 -14.03 -3.36 12.37
N THR A 492 -14.90 -4.32 12.65
CA THR A 492 -15.25 -4.60 14.04
C THR A 492 -15.60 -6.05 14.29
N ALA A 493 -15.02 -6.60 15.37
CA ALA A 493 -15.37 -7.87 15.95
C ALA A 493 -15.48 -7.66 17.47
N TYR A 494 -16.70 -7.59 17.99
CA TYR A 494 -16.92 -7.71 19.43
C TYR A 494 -16.89 -9.19 19.78
N SER A 495 -16.28 -9.58 20.89
CA SER A 495 -16.45 -10.92 21.46
C SER A 495 -16.97 -10.74 22.86
N ILE A 496 -18.24 -11.07 23.08
CA ILE A 496 -18.90 -10.85 24.36
C ILE A 496 -19.41 -12.18 24.90
N PRO A 497 -19.05 -12.56 26.14
CA PRO A 497 -19.60 -13.76 26.76
C PRO A 497 -21.09 -13.59 27.09
N LEU A 498 -21.88 -14.60 26.74
CA LEU A 498 -23.22 -14.86 27.23
C LEU A 498 -23.07 -15.74 28.48
N ILE A 499 -23.57 -15.26 29.62
CA ILE A 499 -23.65 -16.05 30.85
C ILE A 499 -25.13 -16.22 31.16
N CYS A 500 -25.60 -17.47 31.13
CA CYS A 500 -26.89 -17.80 31.74
C CYS A 500 -26.68 -17.73 33.26
N CYS A 501 -27.40 -16.81 33.90
CA CYS A 501 -27.46 -16.58 35.36
C CYS A 501 -26.32 -15.74 35.98
N GLY A 502 -26.74 -14.61 36.54
CA GLY A 502 -26.30 -14.21 37.88
C GLY A 502 -24.87 -13.70 38.02
N GLY A 503 -24.40 -12.92 37.05
CA GLY A 503 -23.31 -11.97 37.24
C GLY A 503 -21.99 -12.37 36.60
N LEU A 504 -21.56 -11.60 35.61
CA LEU A 504 -20.21 -11.04 35.62
C LEU A 504 -20.05 -9.91 34.61
N ARG A 505 -19.02 -9.11 34.89
CA ARG A 505 -18.60 -7.87 34.24
C ARG A 505 -18.36 -8.01 32.74
N VAL A 506 -18.85 -7.01 32.01
CA VAL A 506 -18.54 -6.76 30.59
C VAL A 506 -17.06 -6.42 30.45
N LEU A 507 -16.30 -7.24 29.73
CA LEU A 507 -15.01 -6.85 29.18
C LEU A 507 -15.22 -6.54 27.69
N ILE A 508 -15.36 -5.26 27.38
CA ILE A 508 -15.35 -4.76 26.00
C ILE A 508 -13.90 -4.81 25.52
N HIS A 509 -13.52 -5.88 24.83
CA HIS A 509 -12.20 -5.91 24.18
C HIS A 509 -12.30 -5.15 22.86
N HIS A 510 -12.01 -3.84 22.89
CA HIS A 510 -11.61 -3.13 21.68
C HIS A 510 -10.26 -3.69 21.23
N GLN A 511 -10.17 -4.30 20.04
CA GLN A 511 -8.89 -4.26 19.32
C GLN A 511 -8.73 -2.85 18.76
N GLN A 512 -8.36 -1.90 19.62
CA GLN A 512 -7.68 -0.70 19.14
C GLN A 512 -6.26 -1.12 18.77
N ILE A 513 -5.98 -1.23 17.48
CA ILE A 513 -4.63 -0.93 16.99
C ILE A 513 -4.54 0.60 16.99
N GLY A 514 -4.42 1.18 18.17
CA GLY A 514 -4.39 2.62 18.40
C GLY A 514 -3.78 2.87 19.77
N ARG A 515 -2.72 3.68 19.82
CA ARG A 515 -1.92 3.95 21.01
C ARG A 515 -2.79 4.44 22.20
N PRO A 516 -2.33 4.25 23.45
CA PRO A 516 -2.95 4.89 24.61
C PRO A 516 -2.87 6.41 24.43
N ALA A 517 -3.97 7.10 24.72
CA ALA A 517 -3.95 8.54 24.91
C ALA A 517 -2.96 8.86 26.04
N THR A 518 -1.88 9.57 25.72
CA THR A 518 -1.03 10.20 26.72
C THR A 518 -1.76 11.42 27.26
N ASN A 519 -1.99 11.43 28.58
CA ASN A 519 -2.36 12.62 29.35
C ASN A 519 -1.36 13.76 29.15
#